data_AF-A0A965J2E6-F1
#
_entry.id   AF-A0A965J2E6-F1
#
_cell.length_a   1.000
_cell.length_b   1.000
_cell.length_c   1.000
_cell.angle_alpha   90.00
_cell.angle_beta   90.00
_cell.angle_gamma   90.00
#
_symmetry.space_group_name_H-M   'P 1'
#
loop_
_entity.id
_entity.type
_entity.pdbx_description
1 polymer ?
#
loop_
_entity_poly.entity_id
_entity_poly.type
_entity_poly.pdbx_seq_one_letter_code
_entity_poly.pdbx_strand_id
1 'polypeptide(L)' 'KVHAICVKTGDLANFSFRKSAENDLVQLGETHNYMPLSRKAFIEAMKTRNNESI' A
#
# COMPACT_ATOMS: atom_id res chain seq x y z
N LYS A 1 4.80 -8.12 18.67
CA LYS A 1 4.53 -7.96 17.23
C LYS A 1 4.32 -6.47 16.98
N VAL A 2 5.21 -5.83 16.23
CA VAL A 2 5.08 -4.39 15.93
C VAL A 2 3.98 -4.19 14.88
N HIS A 3 3.20 -3.14 15.05
CA HIS A 3 2.15 -2.74 14.13
C HIS A 3 2.45 -1.34 13.61
N ALA A 4 2.28 -1.14 12.30
CA ALA A 4 2.38 0.18 11.70
C ALA A 4 1.03 0.91 11.77
N ILE A 5 1.04 2.23 11.61
CA ILE A 5 -0.16 3.06 11.53
C ILE A 5 -0.47 3.36 10.07
N CYS A 6 -1.74 3.29 9.69
CA CYS A 6 -2.23 3.57 8.36
C CYS A 6 -2.08 5.07 8.06
N VAL A 7 -1.41 5.41 6.96
CA VAL A 7 -1.19 6.82 6.55
C VAL A 7 -2.49 7.52 6.13
N LYS A 8 -3.48 6.77 5.63
CA LYS A 8 -4.76 7.34 5.17
C LYS A 8 -5.79 7.50 6.28
N THR A 9 -5.90 6.54 7.20
CA THR A 9 -6.99 6.50 8.18
C THR A 9 -6.53 6.65 9.63
N GLY A 10 -5.24 6.49 9.93
CA GLY A 10 -4.73 6.53 11.30
C GLY A 10 -4.97 5.25 12.13
N ASP A 11 -5.65 4.25 11.56
CA ASP A 11 -5.87 2.94 12.21
C ASP A 11 -4.63 2.04 12.15
N LEU A 12 -4.71 0.88 12.80
CA LEU A 12 -3.71 -0.19 12.67
C LEU A 12 -3.58 -0.63 11.20
N ALA A 13 -2.36 -0.62 10.67
CA ALA A 13 -2.05 -1.09 9.34
C ALA A 13 -1.66 -2.58 9.36
N ASN A 14 -2.23 -3.32 8.42
CA ASN A 14 -1.96 -4.75 8.24
C ASN A 14 -1.30 -5.05 6.89
N PHE A 15 -1.29 -4.10 5.97
CA PHE A 15 -0.82 -4.27 4.60
C PHE A 15 0.17 -3.18 4.22
N SER A 16 1.22 -3.55 3.49
CA SER A 16 2.11 -2.62 2.81
C SER A 16 1.68 -2.48 1.36
N PHE A 17 1.23 -1.28 0.98
CA PHE A 17 0.87 -0.98 -0.40
C PHE A 17 2.06 -0.34 -1.13
N ARG A 18 2.43 -0.89 -2.28
CA ARG A 18 3.49 -0.35 -3.14
C ARG A 18 2.94 0.86 -3.90
N LYS A 19 3.62 2.01 -3.80
CA LYS A 19 3.31 3.23 -4.58
C LYS A 19 3.72 3.11 -6.05
N SER A 20 4.80 2.37 -6.31
CA SER A 20 5.31 2.17 -7.66
C SER A 20 4.36 1.30 -8.50
N ALA A 21 4.23 1.65 -9.77
CA ALA A 21 3.53 0.88 -10.80
C ALA A 21 4.35 -0.32 -11.30
N GLU A 22 5.61 -0.45 -10.89
CA GLU A 22 6.51 -1.53 -11.25
C GLU A 22 5.97 -2.91 -10.85
N ASN A 23 6.03 -3.85 -11.80
CA ASN A 23 5.54 -5.22 -11.67
C ASN A 23 6.63 -6.23 -11.28
N ASP A 24 7.81 -5.75 -10.88
CA ASP A 24 8.90 -6.63 -10.48
C ASP A 24 8.61 -7.38 -9.18
N LEU A 25 9.06 -8.64 -9.15
CA LEU A 25 8.95 -9.56 -8.02
C LEU A 25 9.69 -9.05 -6.78
N VAL A 26 10.87 -8.46 -6.96
CA VAL A 26 11.72 -7.94 -5.88
C VAL A 26 12.13 -6.51 -6.21
N GLN A 27 11.74 -5.57 -5.35
CA GLN A 27 12.10 -4.16 -5.49
C GLN A 27 12.72 -3.67 -4.18
N LEU A 28 13.99 -3.26 -4.25
CA LEU A 28 14.74 -2.69 -3.14
C LEU A 28 14.32 -1.24 -2.99
N GLY A 29 13.56 -0.95 -1.93
CA GLY A 29 13.04 0.39 -1.67
C GLY A 29 12.66 0.55 -0.22
N GLU A 30 13.06 1.69 0.36
CA GLU A 30 12.76 2.06 1.74
C GLU A 30 11.29 2.53 1.89
N THR A 31 10.98 3.22 3.00
CA THR A 31 9.65 3.74 3.34
C THR A 31 9.03 4.65 2.27
N HIS A 32 9.83 5.18 1.34
CA HIS A 32 9.31 5.98 0.23
C HIS A 32 8.42 5.16 -0.71
N ASN A 33 8.78 3.90 -0.97
CA ASN A 33 8.16 3.05 -2.00
C ASN A 33 6.96 2.24 -1.49
N TYR A 34 6.87 2.05 -0.17
CA TYR A 34 5.81 1.30 0.48
C TYR A 34 5.08 2.15 1.51
N MET A 35 3.75 2.20 1.43
CA MET A 35 2.92 2.86 2.43
C MET A 35 2.17 1.81 3.27
N PRO A 36 2.13 1.95 4.61
CA PRO A 36 1.28 1.12 5.45
C PRO A 36 -0.19 1.55 5.29
N LEU A 37 -1.05 0.60 4.97
CA LEU A 37 -2.49 0.80 4.83
C LEU A 37 -3.28 -0.17 5.71
N SER A 38 -4.43 0.32 6.18
CA SER A 38 -5.48 -0.50 6.76
C SER A 38 -6.22 -1.28 5.67
N ARG A 39 -6.95 -2.33 6.05
CA ARG A 39 -7.65 -3.22 5.11
C ARG A 39 -8.56 -2.47 4.14
N LYS A 40 -9.34 -1.51 4.64
CA LYS A 40 -10.29 -0.73 3.82
C LYS A 40 -9.55 0.14 2.80
N ALA A 41 -8.56 0.90 3.28
CA ALA A 41 -7.75 1.78 2.46
C ALA A 41 -6.94 1.04 1.38
N PHE A 42 -6.48 -0.18 1.68
CA PHE A 42 -5.78 -1.03 0.71
C PHE A 42 -6.70 -1.47 -0.43
N ILE A 43 -7.92 -1.92 -0.11
CA ILE A 43 -8.90 -2.37 -1.11
C ILE A 43 -9.29 -1.22 -2.04
N GLU A 44 -9.51 -0.02 -1.49
CA GLU A 44 -9.79 1.18 -2.28
C GLU A 44 -8.61 1.51 -3.21
N ALA A 45 -7.38 1.50 -2.69
CA ALA A 45 -6.20 1.77 -3.50
C ALA A 45 -6.01 0.73 -4.62
N MET A 46 -6.31 -0.55 -4.37
CA MET A 46 -6.28 -1.59 -5.40
C MET A 46 -7.36 -1.39 -6.46
N LYS A 47 -8.58 -0.99 -6.07
CA LYS A 47 -9.65 -0.68 -7.02
C LYS A 47 -9.26 0.48 -7.93
N THR A 48 -8.70 1.55 -7.37
CA THR A 48 -8.18 2.68 -8.15
C THR A 48 -7.08 2.23 -9.12
N ARG A 49 -6.11 1.43 -8.65
CA ARG A 49 -5.03 0.91 -9.50
C ARG A 49 -5.54 0.08 -10.68
N ASN A 50 -6.53 -0.78 -10.47
CA ASN A 50 -7.11 -1.60 -11.54
C ASN A 50 -7.96 -0.79 -12.53
N ASN A 51 -8.51 0.35 -12.09
CA ASN A 51 -9.31 1.24 -12.94
C ASN A 51 -8.46 2.19 -13.78
N GLU A 52 -7.17 2.36 -13.43
CA GLU A 52 -6.21 3.19 -14.16
C GLU A 52 -5.50 2.43 -15.31
N SER A 53 -5.79 1.14 -15.45
CA SER A 53 -5.33 0.29 -16.57
C SER A 53 -6.34 0.18 -17.72
N ILE A 54 -7.29 1.12 -17.83
CA ILE A 54 -8.25 1.25 -18.94
C ILE A 54 -7.90 2.49 -19.77
#